data_AF-A0A966P9G9-F1
#
_entry.id   AF-A0A966P9G9-F1
#
_cell.length_a   1.000
_cell.length_b   1.000
_cell.length_c   1.000
_cell.angle_alpha   90.00
_cell.angle_beta   90.00
_cell.angle_gamma   90.00
#
_symmetry.space_group_name_H-M   'P 1'
#
loop_
_entity.id
_entity.type
_entity.pdbx_description
1 polymer ?
#
loop_
_entity_poly.entity_id
_entity_poly.type
_entity_poly.pdbx_seq_one_letter_code
_entity_poly.pdbx_strand_id
1 'polypeptide(L)'
;MQAKSYQSLALAIGIWSGIALADLVELKALLLVPILVLFRNRAVAPVLLASLTGASALLIHLASLESTELSKFVDSHVSIEGVISSDPSKTRPRVIGSRLTESRTTFLMRAETLTTNKFQSRIRLPIRVIVETEELLIPGQRIQLSGRLIDSKERKVAALFIAKEDSLKSISTPKSLKALEEIR
;
A
#
# COMPACT_ATOMS: atom_id res chain seq x y z
N MET A 1 -15.50 12.02 42.01
CA MET A 1 -14.39 12.14 41.03
C MET A 1 -14.36 11.00 39.98
N GLN A 2 -15.46 10.24 39.77
CA GLN A 2 -15.50 9.06 38.87
C GLN A 2 -16.10 9.32 37.46
N ALA A 3 -16.78 10.45 37.23
CA ALA A 3 -17.49 10.71 35.97
C ALA A 3 -16.57 10.94 34.75
N LYS A 4 -15.30 11.38 34.95
CA LYS A 4 -14.35 11.64 33.85
C LYS A 4 -13.87 10.37 33.14
N SER A 5 -13.83 9.21 33.82
CA SER A 5 -13.29 7.98 33.25
C SER A 5 -14.20 7.34 32.20
N TYR A 6 -15.52 7.50 32.33
CA TYR A 6 -16.46 6.91 31.38
C TYR A 6 -16.53 7.71 30.07
N GLN A 7 -16.27 9.02 30.14
CA GLN A 7 -16.24 9.89 28.97
C GLN A 7 -15.06 9.58 28.04
N SER A 8 -13.86 9.32 28.60
CA SER A 8 -12.69 8.95 27.79
C SER A 8 -12.86 7.58 27.12
N LEU A 9 -13.46 6.60 27.81
CA LEU A 9 -13.78 5.29 27.23
C LEU A 9 -14.81 5.41 26.10
N ALA A 10 -15.88 6.20 26.30
CA ALA A 10 -16.89 6.43 25.27
C ALA A 10 -16.31 7.11 24.02
N LEU A 11 -15.38 8.06 24.20
CA LEU A 11 -14.67 8.70 23.10
C LEU A 11 -13.76 7.72 22.35
N ALA A 12 -13.00 6.90 23.07
CA ALA A 12 -12.15 5.88 22.46
C ALA A 12 -12.99 4.89 21.63
N ILE A 13 -14.09 4.36 22.19
CA ILE A 13 -15.01 3.47 21.48
C ILE A 13 -15.62 4.18 20.26
N GLY A 14 -15.96 5.46 20.38
CA GLY A 14 -16.46 6.27 19.26
C GLY A 14 -15.47 6.37 18.11
N ILE A 15 -14.18 6.60 18.38
CA ILE A 15 -13.12 6.66 17.36
C ILE A 15 -12.99 5.31 16.64
N TRP A 16 -12.86 4.22 17.40
CA TRP A 16 -12.71 2.88 16.82
C TRP A 16 -13.95 2.41 16.07
N SER A 17 -15.14 2.73 16.56
CA SER A 17 -16.41 2.45 15.87
C SER A 17 -16.52 3.23 14.57
N GLY A 18 -16.12 4.51 14.54
CA GLY A 18 -16.09 5.32 13.33
C GLY A 18 -15.12 4.77 12.27
N ILE A 19 -13.96 4.26 12.71
CA ILE A 19 -12.99 3.59 11.85
C ILE A 19 -13.60 2.31 11.23
N ALA A 20 -14.20 1.45 12.05
CA ALA A 20 -14.78 0.19 11.60
C ALA A 20 -15.98 0.39 10.66
N LEU A 21 -16.83 1.39 10.93
CA LEU A 21 -17.99 1.72 10.10
C LEU A 21 -17.57 2.28 8.73
N ALA A 22 -16.50 3.08 8.67
CA ALA A 22 -15.97 3.60 7.42
C ALA A 22 -15.35 2.51 6.53
N ASP A 23 -14.90 1.40 7.13
CA ASP A 23 -14.31 0.28 6.41
C ASP A 23 -15.36 -0.67 5.79
N LEU A 24 -16.54 -0.78 6.42
CA LEU A 24 -17.61 -1.70 5.98
C LEU A 24 -18.53 -1.11 4.91
N VAL A 25 -18.61 0.21 4.79
CA VAL A 25 -19.66 0.87 4.01
C VAL A 25 -19.05 1.80 2.96
N GLU A 26 -19.16 1.41 1.69
CA GLU A 26 -18.75 2.23 0.55
C GLU A 26 -19.53 3.56 0.55
N LEU A 27 -18.77 4.64 0.35
CA LEU A 27 -19.04 5.98 0.85
C LEU A 27 -20.26 6.67 0.21
N LYS A 28 -21.20 7.14 1.07
CA LYS A 28 -22.00 8.40 0.97
C LYS A 28 -23.06 8.51 2.07
N ALA A 29 -23.58 7.39 2.56
CA ALA A 29 -24.74 7.36 3.47
C ALA A 29 -24.43 7.79 4.92
N LEU A 30 -23.17 7.69 5.38
CA LEU A 30 -22.83 7.87 6.80
C LEU A 30 -22.61 9.33 7.21
N LEU A 31 -22.41 10.29 6.30
CA LEU A 31 -22.24 11.69 6.72
C LEU A 31 -23.56 12.33 7.20
N LEU A 32 -24.72 11.85 6.73
CA LEU A 32 -26.03 12.44 7.06
C LEU A 32 -26.58 12.01 8.43
N VAL A 33 -26.34 10.77 8.84
CA VAL A 33 -26.89 10.20 10.08
C VAL A 33 -26.38 10.87 11.37
N PRO A 34 -25.06 11.14 11.55
CA PRO A 34 -24.58 11.83 12.75
C PRO A 34 -24.98 13.31 12.78
N ILE A 35 -25.12 13.97 11.63
CA ILE A 35 -25.58 15.37 11.54
C ILE A 35 -27.04 15.49 12.01
N LEU A 36 -27.91 14.55 11.63
CA LEU A 36 -29.32 14.52 12.04
C LEU A 36 -29.51 14.24 13.54
N VAL A 37 -28.64 13.43 14.15
CA VAL A 37 -28.73 13.07 15.59
C VAL A 37 -28.07 14.12 16.49
N LEU A 38 -27.13 14.92 15.97
CA LEU A 38 -26.44 16.00 16.71
C LEU A 38 -27.42 17.04 17.29
N PHE A 39 -28.55 17.28 16.61
CA PHE A 39 -29.55 18.27 17.02
C PHE A 39 -30.51 17.81 18.13
N ARG A 40 -30.59 16.50 18.43
CA ARG A 40 -31.58 15.98 19.39
C ARG A 40 -31.04 15.88 20.82
N ASN A 41 -29.81 15.41 21.01
CA ASN A 41 -29.31 15.04 22.35
C ASN A 41 -27.86 15.52 22.59
N ARG A 42 -27.66 16.42 23.56
CA ARG A 42 -26.31 16.93 23.93
C ARG A 42 -25.38 15.87 24.53
N ALA A 43 -25.92 14.76 25.03
CA ALA A 43 -25.14 13.68 25.62
C ALA A 43 -24.41 12.81 24.58
N VAL A 44 -24.94 12.69 23.35
CA VAL A 44 -24.34 11.85 22.28
C VAL A 44 -23.44 12.63 21.33
N ALA A 45 -23.53 13.96 21.34
CA ALA A 45 -22.72 14.86 20.53
C ALA A 45 -21.19 14.57 20.57
N PRO A 46 -20.54 14.35 21.73
CA PRO A 46 -19.10 14.10 21.75
C PRO A 46 -18.71 12.76 21.10
N VAL A 47 -19.54 11.72 21.22
CA VAL A 47 -19.28 10.40 20.61
C VAL A 47 -19.39 10.46 19.09
N LEU A 48 -20.37 11.21 18.58
CA LEU A 48 -20.54 11.43 17.14
C LEU A 48 -19.39 12.22 16.53
N LEU A 49 -18.91 13.28 17.22
CA LEU A 49 -17.73 14.03 16.81
C LEU A 49 -16.49 13.12 16.75
N ALA A 50 -16.29 12.28 17.77
CA ALA A 50 -15.18 11.34 17.82
C ALA A 50 -15.21 10.32 16.65
N SER A 51 -16.39 9.77 16.35
CA SER A 51 -16.59 8.88 15.19
C SER A 51 -16.33 9.58 13.86
N LEU A 52 -16.77 10.83 13.71
CA LEU A 52 -16.57 11.61 12.49
C LEU A 52 -15.10 11.91 12.25
N THR A 53 -14.34 12.24 13.30
CA THR A 53 -12.89 12.45 13.22
C THR A 53 -12.17 11.16 12.80
N GLY A 54 -12.53 10.01 13.39
CA GLY A 54 -11.97 8.72 13.01
C GLY A 54 -12.22 8.36 11.54
N ALA A 55 -13.46 8.54 11.07
CA ALA A 55 -13.82 8.32 9.67
C ALA A 55 -13.09 9.27 8.72
N SER A 56 -13.01 10.57 9.06
CA SER A 56 -12.31 11.57 8.23
C SER A 56 -10.82 11.25 8.07
N ALA A 57 -10.13 10.83 9.13
CA ALA A 57 -8.72 10.45 9.06
C ALA A 57 -8.47 9.28 8.10
N LEU A 58 -9.34 8.25 8.13
CA LEU A 58 -9.29 7.14 7.19
C LEU A 58 -9.56 7.56 5.76
N LEU A 59 -10.55 8.44 5.54
CA LEU A 59 -10.89 8.92 4.20
C LEU A 59 -9.74 9.70 3.57
N ILE A 60 -9.04 10.53 4.35
CA ILE A 60 -7.85 11.23 3.87
C ILE A 60 -6.76 10.22 3.48
N HIS A 61 -6.56 9.18 4.29
CA HIS A 61 -5.60 8.13 3.99
C HIS A 61 -5.93 7.38 2.70
N LEU A 62 -7.20 7.00 2.52
CA LEU A 62 -7.69 6.32 1.31
C LEU A 62 -7.59 7.22 0.07
N ALA A 63 -8.06 8.47 0.17
CA ALA A 63 -8.00 9.43 -0.93
C ALA A 63 -6.55 9.70 -1.38
N SER A 64 -5.60 9.75 -0.44
CA SER A 64 -4.18 9.93 -0.75
C SER A 64 -3.58 8.74 -1.52
N LEU A 65 -4.14 7.53 -1.40
CA LEU A 65 -3.70 6.36 -2.15
C LEU A 65 -4.22 6.44 -3.60
N GLU A 66 -5.51 6.74 -3.75
CA GLU A 66 -6.18 6.85 -5.07
C GLU A 66 -5.69 8.05 -5.90
N SER A 67 -5.41 9.19 -5.26
CA SER A 67 -5.05 10.44 -5.94
C SER A 67 -3.64 10.43 -6.54
N THR A 68 -2.95 9.30 -6.55
CA THR A 68 -1.60 9.24 -7.08
C THR A 68 -1.63 9.21 -8.61
N GLU A 69 -0.78 10.06 -9.23
CA GLU A 69 -0.33 10.03 -10.63
C GLU A 69 0.01 8.62 -11.21
N LEU A 70 0.15 7.58 -10.37
CA LEU A 70 0.29 6.18 -10.82
C LEU A 70 -0.94 5.68 -11.58
N SER A 71 -2.15 6.14 -11.24
CA SER A 71 -3.40 5.72 -11.88
C SER A 71 -3.42 6.05 -13.39
N LYS A 72 -2.78 7.15 -13.80
CA LYS A 72 -2.67 7.57 -15.21
C LYS A 72 -1.79 6.65 -16.05
N PHE A 73 -0.92 5.86 -15.41
CA PHE A 73 0.02 4.95 -16.06
C PHE A 73 -0.35 3.46 -15.83
N VAL A 74 -1.50 3.18 -15.22
CA VAL A 74 -2.05 1.83 -15.15
C VAL A 74 -2.24 1.30 -16.57
N ASP A 75 -1.84 0.06 -16.79
CA ASP A 75 -1.76 -0.65 -18.08
C ASP A 75 -0.66 -0.22 -19.06
N SER A 76 0.20 0.74 -18.70
CA SER A 76 1.36 1.11 -19.51
C SER A 76 2.62 0.30 -19.16
N HIS A 77 3.53 0.18 -20.13
CA HIS A 77 4.88 -0.33 -19.87
C HIS A 77 5.75 0.80 -19.32
N VAL A 78 6.24 0.62 -18.09
CA VAL A 78 6.98 1.63 -17.33
C VAL A 78 8.23 1.03 -16.71
N SER A 79 9.28 1.85 -16.62
CA SER A 79 10.47 1.54 -15.84
C SER A 79 10.33 2.16 -14.45
N ILE A 80 10.49 1.35 -13.40
CA ILE A 80 10.41 1.79 -12.01
C ILE A 80 11.74 1.51 -11.33
N GLU A 81 12.22 2.50 -10.58
CA GLU A 81 13.34 2.37 -9.66
C GLU A 81 12.83 2.44 -8.23
N GLY A 82 13.31 1.55 -7.36
CA GLY A 82 12.86 1.52 -5.98
C GLY A 82 13.72 0.64 -5.07
N VAL A 83 13.33 0.62 -3.81
CA VAL A 83 14.00 -0.17 -2.76
C VAL A 83 13.09 -1.30 -2.31
N ILE A 84 13.62 -2.51 -2.28
CA ILE A 84 12.92 -3.70 -1.78
C ILE A 84 12.63 -3.50 -0.28
N SER A 85 11.36 -3.63 0.10
CA SER A 85 10.90 -3.36 1.46
C SER A 85 10.49 -4.60 2.25
N SER A 86 10.18 -5.71 1.58
CA SER A 86 9.87 -7.00 2.21
C SER A 86 10.78 -8.11 1.69
N ASP A 87 10.87 -9.20 2.43
CA ASP A 87 11.51 -10.42 1.96
C ASP A 87 10.82 -10.94 0.67
N PRO A 88 11.59 -11.35 -0.34
CA PRO A 88 11.03 -11.97 -1.53
C PRO A 88 10.51 -13.37 -1.27
N SER A 89 9.27 -13.62 -1.66
CA SER A 89 8.63 -14.93 -1.61
C SER A 89 8.65 -15.57 -2.99
N LYS A 90 9.41 -16.66 -3.14
CA LYS A 90 9.51 -17.46 -4.36
C LYS A 90 8.37 -18.47 -4.42
N THR A 91 7.55 -18.38 -5.45
CA THR A 91 6.47 -19.33 -5.73
C THR A 91 7.04 -20.53 -6.47
N ARG A 92 6.67 -21.74 -6.05
CA ARG A 92 7.10 -22.97 -6.72
C ARG A 92 6.54 -23.02 -8.15
N PRO A 93 7.29 -23.59 -9.12
CA PRO A 93 6.77 -23.80 -10.46
C PRO A 93 5.53 -24.69 -10.39
N ARG A 94 4.52 -24.37 -11.19
CA ARG A 94 3.22 -25.06 -11.18
C ARG A 94 2.90 -25.59 -12.56
N VAL A 95 2.55 -26.87 -12.64
CA VAL A 95 2.03 -27.48 -13.86
C VAL A 95 0.53 -27.20 -13.96
N ILE A 96 0.09 -26.66 -15.10
CA ILE A 96 -1.32 -26.43 -15.43
C ILE A 96 -1.59 -27.12 -16.77
N GLY A 97 -2.21 -28.31 -16.71
CA GLY A 97 -2.42 -29.14 -17.90
C GLY A 97 -1.08 -29.59 -18.48
N SER A 98 -0.83 -29.24 -19.75
CA SER A 98 0.44 -29.51 -20.44
C SER A 98 1.48 -28.38 -20.32
N ARG A 99 1.17 -27.28 -19.63
CA ARG A 99 2.06 -26.12 -19.51
C ARG A 99 2.74 -26.08 -18.14
N LEU A 100 4.05 -25.88 -18.12
CA LEU A 100 4.80 -25.50 -16.93
C LEU A 100 4.70 -23.98 -16.76
N THR A 101 4.25 -23.53 -15.59
CA THR A 101 4.36 -22.11 -15.20
C THR A 101 5.64 -21.94 -14.41
N GLU A 102 6.50 -21.07 -14.89
CA GLU A 102 7.79 -20.77 -14.25
C GLU A 102 7.62 -20.20 -12.84
N SER A 103 8.69 -20.34 -12.05
CA SER A 103 8.77 -19.79 -10.70
C SER A 103 8.70 -18.26 -10.74
N ARG A 104 7.83 -17.67 -9.90
CA ARG A 104 7.70 -16.21 -9.75
C ARG A 104 8.08 -15.77 -8.36
N THR A 105 8.85 -14.69 -8.28
CA THR A 105 9.27 -14.06 -7.04
C THR A 105 8.39 -12.83 -6.79
N THR A 106 7.83 -12.75 -5.59
CA THR A 106 6.90 -11.69 -5.20
C THR A 106 7.43 -10.93 -3.99
N PHE A 107 7.39 -9.60 -4.01
CA PHE A 107 7.84 -8.76 -2.90
C PHE A 107 7.18 -7.39 -2.92
N LEU A 108 7.25 -6.69 -1.79
CA LEU A 108 6.89 -5.28 -1.70
C LEU A 108 8.11 -4.41 -1.97
N MET A 109 7.93 -3.42 -2.84
CA MET A 109 8.94 -2.43 -3.17
C MET A 109 8.39 -1.04 -2.91
N ARG A 110 9.25 -0.14 -2.44
CA ARG A 110 8.95 1.30 -2.40
C ARG A 110 9.47 1.91 -3.69
N ALA A 111 8.57 2.26 -4.61
CA ALA A 111 8.91 2.99 -5.81
C ALA A 111 9.42 4.39 -5.42
N GLU A 112 10.57 4.79 -5.97
CA GLU A 112 11.19 6.10 -5.79
C GLU A 112 11.08 6.95 -7.06
N THR A 113 11.24 6.32 -8.21
CA THR A 113 11.20 6.97 -9.52
C THR A 113 10.40 6.11 -10.49
N LEU A 114 9.50 6.75 -11.22
CA LEU A 114 8.80 6.15 -12.36
C LEU A 114 9.24 6.89 -13.63
N THR A 115 9.69 6.13 -14.60
CA THR A 115 10.15 6.63 -15.90
C THR A 115 9.31 5.99 -17.00
N THR A 116 8.64 6.85 -17.77
CA THR A 116 7.95 6.55 -19.03
C THR A 116 8.75 7.19 -20.18
N ASN A 117 8.52 6.74 -21.42
CA ASN A 117 9.14 7.29 -22.64
C ASN A 117 9.10 8.83 -22.80
N LYS A 118 8.22 9.53 -22.06
CA LYS A 118 8.04 10.98 -22.15
C LYS A 118 8.18 11.74 -20.82
N PHE A 119 8.15 11.04 -19.69
CA PHE A 119 8.07 11.67 -18.37
C PHE A 119 8.80 10.85 -17.30
N GLN A 120 9.55 11.56 -16.45
CA GLN A 120 10.13 11.03 -15.23
C GLN A 120 9.46 11.70 -14.05
N SER A 121 8.88 10.90 -13.15
CA SER A 121 8.22 11.39 -11.94
C SER A 121 8.82 10.73 -10.71
N ARG A 122 9.00 11.52 -9.65
CA ARG A 122 9.48 11.02 -8.36
C ARG A 122 8.26 10.63 -7.52
N ILE A 123 8.17 9.35 -7.17
CA ILE A 123 7.04 8.77 -6.47
C ILE A 123 7.57 8.14 -5.17
N ARG A 124 6.78 8.07 -4.10
CA ARG A 124 7.20 7.39 -2.85
C ARG A 124 6.09 6.48 -2.37
N LEU A 125 5.85 5.40 -3.11
CA LEU A 125 4.69 4.54 -2.87
C LEU A 125 5.04 3.07 -2.78
N PRO A 126 4.33 2.33 -1.91
CA PRO A 126 4.43 0.88 -1.85
C PRO A 126 3.77 0.28 -3.09
N ILE A 127 4.52 -0.55 -3.81
CA ILE A 127 4.04 -1.34 -4.94
C ILE A 127 4.38 -2.82 -4.71
N ARG A 128 3.52 -3.72 -5.20
CA ARG A 128 3.77 -5.16 -5.16
C ARG A 128 4.37 -5.58 -6.48
N VAL A 129 5.59 -6.11 -6.43
CA VAL A 129 6.31 -6.59 -7.61
C VAL A 129 6.14 -8.09 -7.73
N ILE A 130 5.85 -8.55 -8.94
CA ILE A 130 5.87 -9.95 -9.36
C ILE A 130 6.86 -10.02 -10.53
N VAL A 131 7.93 -10.77 -10.35
CA VAL A 131 8.98 -10.94 -11.36
C VAL A 131 9.34 -12.42 -11.52
N GLU A 132 9.55 -12.85 -12.75
CA GLU A 132 10.14 -14.15 -13.06
C GLU A 132 11.66 -13.97 -12.91
N THR A 133 12.26 -14.41 -11.81
CA THR A 133 13.72 -14.32 -11.63
C THR A 133 14.21 -15.42 -10.72
N GLU A 134 15.38 -15.97 -11.06
CA GLU A 134 16.10 -16.90 -10.19
C GLU A 134 17.06 -16.21 -9.23
N GLU A 135 17.32 -14.90 -9.43
CA GLU A 135 18.26 -14.15 -8.61
C GLU A 135 17.79 -13.98 -7.16
N LEU A 136 18.74 -14.03 -6.23
CA LEU A 136 18.48 -13.78 -4.82
C LEU A 136 18.34 -12.27 -4.58
N LEU A 137 17.10 -11.82 -4.41
CA LEU A 137 16.79 -10.45 -4.05
C LEU A 137 16.82 -10.27 -2.53
N ILE A 138 17.30 -9.11 -2.06
CA ILE A 138 17.50 -8.87 -0.63
C ILE A 138 16.79 -7.59 -0.20
N PRO A 139 16.08 -7.56 0.94
CA PRO A 139 15.49 -6.34 1.46
C PRO A 139 16.52 -5.21 1.62
N GLY A 140 16.12 -3.99 1.29
CA GLY A 140 17.01 -2.82 1.30
C GLY A 140 17.88 -2.65 0.05
N GLN A 141 17.88 -3.64 -0.86
CA GLN A 141 18.51 -3.51 -2.18
C GLN A 141 17.73 -2.51 -3.05
N ARG A 142 18.45 -1.69 -3.82
CA ARG A 142 17.86 -0.81 -4.83
C ARG A 142 17.92 -1.47 -6.19
N ILE A 143 16.77 -1.56 -6.84
CA ILE A 143 16.61 -2.21 -8.14
C ILE A 143 15.86 -1.31 -9.11
N GLN A 144 16.13 -1.50 -10.38
CA GLN A 144 15.36 -0.97 -11.50
C GLN A 144 14.72 -2.13 -12.24
N LEU A 145 13.43 -1.99 -12.53
CA LEU A 145 12.63 -2.99 -13.22
C LEU A 145 11.82 -2.34 -14.33
N SER A 146 11.60 -3.05 -15.42
CA SER A 146 10.72 -2.60 -16.51
C SER A 146 9.61 -3.60 -16.74
N GLY A 147 8.37 -3.13 -16.84
CA GLY A 147 7.24 -4.03 -16.80
C GLY A 147 5.91 -3.31 -16.94
N ARG A 148 4.84 -4.06 -16.71
CA ARG A 148 3.48 -3.55 -16.76
C ARG A 148 3.00 -3.18 -15.36
N LEU A 149 2.45 -1.98 -15.24
CA LEU A 149 1.75 -1.55 -14.04
C LEU A 149 0.27 -1.93 -14.14
N ILE A 150 -0.27 -2.52 -13.09
CA ILE A 150 -1.66 -2.95 -12.96
C ILE A 150 -2.20 -2.35 -11.66
N ASP A 151 -3.49 -2.05 -11.64
CA ASP A 151 -4.15 -1.59 -10.43
C ASP A 151 -4.12 -2.65 -9.32
N SER A 152 -3.92 -2.21 -8.08
CA SER A 152 -3.81 -3.10 -6.93
C SER A 152 -5.15 -3.26 -6.25
N LYS A 153 -5.52 -4.51 -5.94
CA LYS A 153 -6.67 -4.81 -5.08
C LYS A 153 -6.34 -4.72 -3.58
N GLU A 154 -5.06 -4.55 -3.23
CA GLU A 154 -4.61 -4.47 -1.84
C GLU A 154 -4.65 -3.02 -1.34
N ARG A 155 -5.36 -2.75 -0.25
CA ARG A 155 -5.49 -1.41 0.35
C ARG A 155 -4.15 -0.75 0.72
N LYS A 156 -3.14 -1.55 1.08
CA LYS A 156 -1.81 -1.05 1.51
C LYS A 156 -0.88 -0.72 0.35
N VAL A 157 -1.21 -1.15 -0.87
CA VAL A 157 -0.30 -1.14 -2.01
C VAL A 157 -0.94 -0.33 -3.12
N ALA A 158 -0.21 0.65 -3.64
CA ALA A 158 -0.74 1.57 -4.65
C ALA A 158 -0.91 0.92 -6.03
N ALA A 159 -0.07 -0.07 -6.37
CA ALA A 159 -0.13 -0.76 -7.65
C ALA A 159 0.57 -2.12 -7.62
N LEU A 160 0.16 -3.01 -8.52
CA LEU A 160 0.82 -4.28 -8.81
C LEU A 160 1.69 -4.11 -10.06
N PHE A 161 2.94 -4.54 -9.99
CA PHE A 161 3.90 -4.41 -11.07
C PHE A 161 4.36 -5.80 -11.52
N ILE A 162 4.16 -6.10 -12.80
CA ILE A 162 4.56 -7.38 -13.40
C ILE A 162 5.77 -7.13 -14.30
N ALA A 163 6.89 -7.74 -13.93
CA ALA A 163 8.15 -7.66 -14.64
C ALA A 163 8.53 -9.02 -15.24
N LYS A 164 9.25 -9.00 -16.36
CA LYS A 164 9.87 -10.19 -16.95
C LYS A 164 11.31 -10.33 -16.46
N GLU A 165 11.87 -11.52 -16.59
CA GLU A 165 13.23 -11.87 -16.13
C GLU A 165 14.32 -10.90 -16.61
N ASP A 166 14.32 -10.59 -17.90
CA ASP A 166 15.34 -9.75 -18.54
C ASP A 166 15.32 -8.27 -18.14
N SER A 167 14.37 -7.86 -17.30
CA SER A 167 14.14 -6.45 -16.97
C SER A 167 14.75 -6.02 -15.65
N LEU A 168 15.35 -6.95 -14.88
CA LEU A 168 15.89 -6.68 -13.56
C LEU A 168 17.31 -6.15 -13.64
N LYS A 169 17.52 -4.96 -13.09
CA LYS A 169 18.85 -4.36 -12.92
C LYS A 169 19.06 -3.97 -11.46
N SER A 170 20.03 -4.62 -10.81
CA SER A 170 20.45 -4.23 -9.47
C SER A 170 21.29 -2.95 -9.54
N ILE A 171 20.85 -1.89 -8.87
CA ILE A 171 21.57 -0.61 -8.83
C ILE A 171 22.52 -0.58 -7.64
N SER A 172 22.06 -1.05 -6.47
CA SER A 172 22.90 -1.07 -5.28
C SER A 172 22.55 -2.20 -4.33
N THR A 173 23.61 -2.84 -3.81
CA THR A 173 23.55 -3.78 -2.70
C THR A 173 23.32 -3.03 -1.38
N PRO A 174 22.52 -3.60 -0.46
CA PRO A 174 22.29 -3.00 0.85
C PRO A 174 23.60 -2.91 1.65
N LYS A 175 23.73 -1.85 2.46
CA LYS A 175 24.94 -1.58 3.28
C LYS A 175 25.27 -2.74 4.23
N SER A 176 24.27 -3.45 4.73
CA SER A 176 24.45 -4.58 5.65
C SER A 176 25.23 -5.73 5.01
N LEU A 177 24.98 -6.04 3.73
CA LEU A 177 25.73 -7.09 3.03
C LEU A 177 27.17 -6.68 2.75
N LYS A 178 27.38 -5.42 2.34
CA LYS A 178 28.73 -4.90 2.13
C LYS A 178 29.59 -4.99 3.39
N ALA A 179 29.00 -4.68 4.54
CA ALA A 179 29.68 -4.80 5.84
C ALA A 179 30.03 -6.26 6.20
N LEU A 180 29.23 -7.23 5.76
CA LEU A 180 29.50 -8.65 5.99
C LEU A 180 30.60 -9.19 5.06
N GLU A 181 30.64 -8.73 3.82
CA GLU A 181 31.74 -9.05 2.89
C GLU A 181 33.07 -8.47 3.34
N GLU A 182 33.08 -7.28 3.93
CA GLU A 182 34.29 -6.60 4.41
C GLU A 182 34.97 -7.29 5.61
N ILE A 183 34.21 -8.06 6.39
CA ILE A 183 34.72 -8.79 7.57
C ILE A 183 35.26 -10.19 7.18
N ARG A 184 34.95 -10.69 5.97
CA ARG A 184 35.31 -12.03 5.52
C ARG A 184 36.66 -12.06 4.80
#